data_AF-A0A963QT00-F1
#
_entry.id   AF-A0A963QT00-F1
#
_cell.length_a   1.000
_cell.length_b   1.000
_cell.length_c   1.000
_cell.angle_alpha   90.00
_cell.angle_beta   90.00
_cell.angle_gamma   90.00
#
_symmetry.space_group_name_H-M   'P 1'
#
loop_
_entity.id
_entity.type
_entity.pdbx_description
1 polymer ?
#
loop_
_entity_poly.entity_id
_entity_poly.type
_entity_poly.pdbx_seq_one_letter_code
_entity_poly.pdbx_strand_id
1 'polypeptide(L)'
;MAIVLQRPVGPALERLWLNAHLAVDAFCARRREIRRLRAKRAKFLRLTELEDHILDDIGLLRSEVDWAAALPLEMDAARAAQEARKARRRNELARWPRR
;
A
#
# COMPACT_ATOMS: atom_id res chain seq x y z
N MET A 1 12.76 27.99 30.89
CA MET A 1 12.31 27.01 31.91
C MET A 1 12.37 25.63 31.30
N ALA A 2 13.39 24.84 31.65
CA ALA A 2 13.59 23.50 31.10
C ALA A 2 12.83 22.48 31.97
N ILE A 3 11.77 21.89 31.44
CA ILE A 3 11.11 20.75 32.09
C ILE A 3 11.99 19.54 31.83
N VAL A 4 12.90 19.26 32.77
CA VAL A 4 13.66 18.01 32.83
C VAL A 4 12.68 16.91 33.20
N LEU A 5 12.23 16.14 32.21
CA LEU A 5 11.52 14.88 32.42
C LEU A 5 12.44 13.96 33.24
N GLN A 6 12.15 13.84 34.53
CA GLN A 6 12.89 13.00 35.47
C GLN A 6 12.88 11.53 34.96
N ARG A 7 14.07 10.93 34.83
CA ARG A 7 14.21 9.50 34.56
C ARG A 7 13.72 8.70 35.79
N PRO A 8 12.94 7.64 35.62
CA PRO A 8 12.47 6.83 36.74
C PRO A 8 13.64 6.12 37.42
N VAL A 9 13.68 6.18 38.76
CA VAL A 9 14.73 5.60 39.60
C VAL A 9 14.34 4.16 39.94
N GLY A 10 14.90 3.17 39.21
CA GLY A 10 14.77 1.75 39.54
C GLY A 10 14.86 0.82 38.32
N PRO A 11 15.64 -0.29 38.38
CA PRO A 11 15.90 -1.15 37.20
C PRO A 11 14.66 -1.90 36.68
N ALA A 12 13.63 -2.08 37.52
CA ALA A 12 12.36 -2.68 37.12
C ALA A 12 11.45 -1.70 36.35
N LEU A 13 11.41 -0.43 36.76
CA LEU A 13 10.62 0.61 36.11
C LEU A 13 11.24 1.07 34.79
N GLU A 14 12.57 1.02 34.68
CA GLU A 14 13.28 1.31 33.43
C GLU A 14 12.89 0.33 32.32
N ARG A 15 12.78 -0.97 32.62
CA ARG A 15 12.32 -1.99 31.65
C ARG A 15 10.86 -1.81 31.23
N LEU A 16 9.99 -1.45 32.16
CA LEU A 16 8.57 -1.18 31.85
C LEU A 16 8.41 0.08 30.99
N TRP A 17 9.18 1.13 31.25
CA TRP A 17 9.25 2.32 30.39
C TRP A 17 9.84 2.02 29.01
N LEU A 18 10.87 1.16 28.95
CA LEU A 18 11.44 0.72 27.67
C LEU A 18 10.40 -0.06 26.85
N ASN A 19 9.64 -0.94 27.46
CA ASN A 19 8.60 -1.70 26.74
C ASN A 19 7.42 -0.81 26.31
N ALA A 20 7.08 0.20 27.12
CA ALA A 20 5.97 1.10 26.83
C ALA A 20 6.22 1.97 25.57
N HIS A 21 7.40 2.59 25.43
CA HIS A 21 7.66 3.42 24.24
C HIS A 21 7.79 2.58 22.97
N LEU A 22 8.37 1.38 23.04
CA LEU A 22 8.41 0.45 21.90
C LEU A 22 7.00 0.06 21.43
N ALA A 23 6.06 -0.16 22.35
CA ALA A 23 4.67 -0.44 22.01
C ALA A 23 3.98 0.77 21.35
N VAL A 24 4.23 1.98 21.85
CA VAL A 24 3.72 3.24 21.26
C VAL A 24 4.31 3.47 19.86
N ASP A 25 5.62 3.22 19.69
CA ASP A 25 6.30 3.34 18.40
C ASP A 25 5.76 2.35 17.38
N ALA A 26 5.56 1.09 17.79
CA ALA A 26 4.93 0.06 16.95
C ALA A 26 3.49 0.44 16.56
N PHE A 27 2.70 0.98 17.50
CA PHE A 27 1.35 1.47 17.21
C PHE A 27 1.37 2.65 16.22
N CYS A 28 2.25 3.63 16.42
CA CYS A 28 2.42 4.76 15.53
C CYS A 28 2.92 4.33 14.14
N ALA A 29 3.83 3.36 14.06
CA ALA A 29 4.29 2.77 12.80
C ALA A 29 3.14 2.08 12.06
N ARG A 30 2.37 1.23 12.76
CA ARG A 30 1.21 0.54 12.19
C ARG A 30 0.15 1.50 11.67
N ARG A 31 -0.16 2.56 12.42
CA ARG A 31 -1.11 3.59 11.96
C ARG A 31 -0.60 4.35 10.74
N ARG A 32 0.69 4.68 10.69
CA ARG A 32 1.30 5.33 9.52
C ARG A 32 1.23 4.45 8.28
N GLU A 33 1.46 3.15 8.44
CA GLU A 33 1.36 2.18 7.35
C GLU A 33 -0.08 2.07 6.81
N ILE A 34 -1.06 1.91 7.69
CA ILE A 34 -2.48 1.87 7.27
C ILE A 34 -2.88 3.16 6.57
N ARG A 35 -2.46 4.33 7.07
CA ARG A 35 -2.72 5.62 6.40
C ARG A 35 -2.08 5.67 5.02
N ARG A 36 -0.85 5.18 4.88
CA ARG A 36 -0.14 5.12 3.58
C ARG A 36 -0.87 4.21 2.60
N LEU A 37 -1.34 3.03 3.04
CA LEU A 37 -2.11 2.11 2.21
C LEU A 37 -3.44 2.75 1.76
N ARG A 38 -4.16 3.40 2.68
CA ARG A 38 -5.40 4.13 2.33
C ARG A 38 -5.15 5.26 1.34
N ALA A 39 -4.07 6.03 1.51
CA ALA A 39 -3.72 7.10 0.58
C ALA A 39 -3.38 6.56 -0.81
N LYS A 40 -2.63 5.44 -0.89
CA LYS A 40 -2.38 4.75 -2.17
C LYS A 40 -3.67 4.27 -2.81
N ARG A 41 -4.57 3.65 -2.03
CA ARG A 41 -5.86 3.17 -2.50
C ARG A 41 -6.74 4.29 -3.01
N ALA A 42 -6.83 5.41 -2.28
CA ALA A 42 -7.58 6.58 -2.71
C ALA A 42 -7.06 7.16 -4.04
N LYS A 43 -5.74 7.19 -4.24
CA LYS A 43 -5.15 7.58 -5.53
C LYS A 43 -5.51 6.59 -6.65
N PHE A 44 -5.45 5.29 -6.35
CA PHE A 44 -5.80 4.26 -7.32
C PHE A 44 -7.28 4.29 -7.73
N LEU A 45 -8.18 4.54 -6.77
CA LEU A 45 -9.62 4.65 -7.04
C LEU A 45 -9.96 5.81 -7.99
N ARG A 46 -9.10 6.82 -8.12
CA ARG A 46 -9.31 7.84 -9.17
C ARG A 46 -9.21 7.26 -10.58
N LEU A 47 -8.52 6.13 -10.76
CA LEU A 47 -8.45 5.45 -12.06
C LEU A 47 -9.77 4.78 -12.43
N THR A 48 -10.62 4.41 -11.45
CA THR A 48 -11.94 3.85 -11.77
C THR A 48 -12.89 4.92 -12.33
N GLU A 49 -12.61 6.20 -12.09
CA GLU A 49 -13.40 7.33 -12.60
C GLU A 49 -12.98 7.78 -14.00
N LEU A 50 -11.80 7.37 -14.49
CA LEU A 50 -11.37 7.64 -15.86
C LEU A 50 -12.27 6.92 -16.85
N GLU A 51 -12.40 7.43 -18.07
CA GLU A 51 -13.10 6.73 -19.15
C GLU A 51 -12.25 5.59 -19.73
N ASP A 52 -12.91 4.62 -20.37
CA ASP A 52 -12.24 3.44 -20.94
C ASP A 52 -11.17 3.82 -21.97
N HIS A 53 -11.44 4.82 -22.81
CA HIS A 53 -10.48 5.28 -23.81
C HIS A 53 -9.20 5.85 -23.17
N ILE A 54 -9.33 6.56 -22.04
CA ILE A 54 -8.18 7.10 -21.29
C ILE A 54 -7.38 5.96 -20.66
N LEU A 55 -8.07 4.94 -20.13
CA LEU A 55 -7.42 3.75 -19.58
C LEU A 55 -6.62 3.00 -20.67
N ASP A 56 -7.22 2.85 -21.85
CA ASP A 56 -6.58 2.21 -23.00
C ASP A 56 -5.34 2.98 -23.47
N ASP A 57 -5.38 4.32 -23.47
CA ASP A 57 -4.22 5.17 -23.83
C ASP A 57 -3.01 4.94 -22.89
N ILE A 58 -3.25 4.72 -21.60
CA ILE A 58 -2.20 4.34 -20.63
C ILE A 58 -1.91 2.83 -20.62
N GLY A 59 -2.63 2.08 -21.47
CA GLY A 59 -2.49 0.65 -21.71
C GLY A 59 -3.03 -0.23 -20.58
N LEU A 60 -3.99 0.28 -19.81
CA LEU A 60 -4.74 -0.46 -18.78
C LEU A 60 -6.13 -0.80 -19.31
N LEU A 61 -6.62 -2.00 -19.00
CA LEU A 61 -8.01 -2.33 -19.25
C LEU A 61 -8.89 -1.97 -18.04
N ARG A 62 -10.15 -1.60 -18.30
CA ARG A 62 -11.17 -1.44 -17.25
C ARG A 62 -11.21 -2.64 -16.30
N SER A 63 -11.22 -3.84 -16.86
CA SER A 63 -11.27 -5.09 -16.09
C SER A 63 -10.06 -5.30 -15.17
N GLU A 64 -8.86 -4.85 -15.59
CA GLU A 64 -7.65 -4.91 -14.76
C GLU A 64 -7.72 -3.93 -13.58
N VAL A 65 -8.26 -2.74 -13.82
CA VAL A 65 -8.44 -1.69 -12.81
C VAL A 65 -9.52 -2.08 -11.81
N ASP A 66 -10.68 -2.54 -12.28
CA ASP A 66 -11.81 -2.92 -11.43
C ASP A 66 -11.48 -4.14 -10.57
N TRP A 67 -10.84 -5.15 -11.14
CA TRP A 67 -10.34 -6.30 -10.38
C TRP A 67 -9.36 -5.86 -9.28
N ALA A 68 -8.39 -5.00 -9.62
CA ALA A 68 -7.45 -4.49 -8.63
C ALA A 68 -8.14 -3.58 -7.59
N ALA A 69 -9.20 -2.85 -7.97
CA ALA A 69 -10.03 -2.03 -7.10
C ALA A 69 -10.94 -2.83 -6.16
N ALA A 70 -11.08 -4.14 -6.37
CA ALA A 70 -11.79 -5.04 -5.45
C ALA A 70 -10.86 -5.69 -4.40
N LEU A 71 -9.53 -5.60 -4.57
CA LEU A 71 -8.58 -6.25 -3.66
C LEU A 71 -8.56 -5.65 -2.24
N PRO A 72 -8.19 -6.44 -1.21
CA PRO A 72 -8.00 -5.96 0.16
C PRO A 72 -6.97 -4.83 0.25
N LEU A 73 -7.09 -3.99 1.29
CA LEU A 73 -6.23 -2.81 1.49
C LEU A 73 -4.75 -3.16 1.72
N GLU A 74 -4.51 -4.35 2.26
CA GLU A 74 -3.19 -4.93 2.49
C GLU A 74 -2.44 -5.20 1.17
N MET A 75 -3.17 -5.35 0.06
CA MET A 75 -2.62 -5.55 -1.27
C MET A 75 -2.48 -4.22 -2.02
N ASP A 76 -1.31 -4.00 -2.61
CA ASP A 76 -1.09 -2.81 -3.44
C ASP A 76 -1.81 -2.96 -4.79
N ALA A 77 -2.96 -2.31 -4.91
CA ALA A 77 -3.82 -2.36 -6.10
C ALA A 77 -3.11 -1.94 -7.38
N ALA A 78 -2.24 -0.93 -7.31
CA ALA A 78 -1.50 -0.47 -8.48
C ALA A 78 -0.52 -1.54 -8.98
N ARG A 79 0.15 -2.22 -8.03
CA ARG A 79 1.01 -3.34 -8.35
C ARG A 79 0.22 -4.51 -8.95
N ALA A 80 -0.92 -4.85 -8.36
CA ALA A 80 -1.77 -5.92 -8.85
C ALA A 80 -2.24 -5.67 -10.29
N ALA A 81 -2.77 -4.47 -10.58
CA ALA A 81 -3.17 -4.10 -11.95
C ALA A 81 -2.00 -4.19 -12.94
N GLN A 82 -0.80 -3.77 -12.53
CA GLN A 82 0.40 -3.87 -13.36
C GLN A 82 0.81 -5.34 -13.63
N GLU A 83 0.68 -6.22 -12.64
CA GLU A 83 0.97 -7.65 -12.78
C GLU A 83 -0.04 -8.32 -13.71
N ALA A 84 -1.34 -8.01 -13.59
CA ALA A 84 -2.37 -8.46 -14.52
C ALA A 84 -2.08 -8.02 -15.96
N ARG A 85 -1.73 -6.75 -16.15
CA ARG A 85 -1.30 -6.20 -17.45
C ARG A 85 -0.11 -6.94 -18.05
N LYS A 86 0.92 -7.23 -17.23
CA LYS A 86 2.10 -7.98 -17.66
C LYS A 86 1.75 -9.42 -18.04
N ALA A 87 0.86 -10.07 -17.29
CA ALA A 87 0.40 -11.43 -17.58
C ALA A 87 -0.34 -11.49 -18.91
N ARG A 88 -1.27 -10.56 -19.16
CA ARG A 88 -1.96 -10.41 -20.45
C ARG A 88 -0.99 -10.28 -21.62
N ARG A 89 -0.06 -9.30 -21.55
CA ARG A 89 0.94 -9.11 -22.62
C ARG A 89 1.80 -10.34 -22.86
N ARG A 90 2.16 -11.06 -21.80
CA ARG A 90 2.93 -12.31 -21.93
C ARG A 90 2.14 -13.37 -22.69
N ASN A 91 0.85 -13.51 -22.39
CA ASN A 91 -0.03 -14.44 -23.09
C ASN A 91 -0.23 -14.04 -24.55
N GLU A 92 -0.38 -12.75 -24.85
CA GLU A 92 -0.45 -12.24 -26.23
C GLU A 92 0.82 -12.55 -27.03
N LEU A 93 1.99 -12.34 -26.42
CA LEU A 93 3.27 -12.67 -27.05
C LEU A 93 3.47 -14.17 -27.24
N ALA A 94 3.02 -15.00 -26.29
CA ALA A 94 3.08 -16.45 -26.42
C ALA A 94 2.13 -16.98 -27.50
N ARG A 95 0.99 -16.30 -27.70
CA ARG A 95 0.02 -16.64 -28.75
C ARG A 95 0.52 -16.35 -30.15
N TRP A 96 1.47 -15.43 -30.32
CA TRP A 96 2.07 -15.13 -31.62
C TRP A 96 3.36 -15.96 -31.83
N PRO A 97 3.31 -17.07 -32.60
CA PRO A 97 4.54 -17.78 -32.96
C PRO A 97 5.37 -16.83 -33.82
N ARG A 98 6.56 -16.46 -33.33
CA ARG A 98 7.53 -15.74 -34.15
C ARG A 98 7.90 -16.66 -35.32
N ARG A 99 7.32 -16.37 -36.49
CA ARG A 99 7.75 -16.92 -37.79
C ARG A 99 9.01 -16.20 -38.25
#